data_AF-A0A6G2PY18-F1
#
_entry.id   AF-A0A6G2PY18-F1
#
_cell.length_a   1.000
_cell.length_b   1.000
_cell.length_c   1.000
_cell.angle_alpha   90.00
_cell.angle_beta   90.00
_cell.angle_gamma   90.00
#
_symmetry.space_group_name_H-M   'P 1'
#
loop_
_entity.id
_entity.type
_entity.pdbx_description
1 polymer ?
#
loop_
_entity_poly.entity_id
_entity_poly.type
_entity_poly.pdbx_seq_one_letter_code
_entity_poly.pdbx_strand_id
1 'polypeptide(L)'
;MRTSAEPQSRYEYPAHWEADVVLRDGGTARIRPITVDDADRLVHFYEQISDESKYYRFFAPYPRLSAKDVHRFTHHDFVDRVGLAATVGGEFIATVRYDRIGAGGAPASGPADEAEVAFLVQDAHQGRGVASALLEHIAAVARERGIRRFAAEVLPANNKMIKVFTDAGYTQKRSFEDGVVRLELDLEPTDRALAVQHAREQRAEARSVQRLLAPGSVAVIGVGRAPGGVGRSVLANIRDAGYEGSLYAVNKAFPEDLTEVDGVAAYRCVRDVEGPVDLAVVAVPAEHVPAVVAECGEHGVQGLVV
;
A
#
# COMPACT_ATOMS: atom_id res chain seq x y z
N MET A 1 35.81 19.26 -26.59
CA MET A 1 35.89 17.93 -25.95
C MET A 1 34.54 17.68 -25.29
N ARG A 2 33.65 16.92 -25.95
CA ARG A 2 32.34 16.55 -25.40
C ARG A 2 32.57 15.30 -24.56
N THR A 3 32.48 15.42 -23.23
CA THR A 3 32.53 14.27 -22.34
C THR A 3 31.15 13.61 -22.39
N SER A 4 31.11 12.45 -23.03
CA SER A 4 29.99 11.53 -23.03
C SER A 4 29.71 11.10 -21.59
N ALA A 5 28.62 11.59 -21.00
CA ALA A 5 28.08 11.02 -19.77
C ALA A 5 27.44 9.68 -20.14
N GLU A 6 27.98 8.59 -19.60
CA GLU A 6 27.36 7.26 -19.68
C GLU A 6 25.96 7.32 -19.07
N PRO A 7 24.95 6.65 -19.67
CA PRO A 7 23.61 6.62 -19.08
C PRO A 7 23.67 5.85 -17.76
N GLN A 8 23.39 6.54 -16.65
CA GLN A 8 23.20 5.91 -15.34
C GLN A 8 22.21 4.76 -15.50
N SER A 9 22.66 3.53 -15.26
CA SER A 9 21.87 2.31 -15.44
C SER A 9 20.63 2.38 -14.54
N ARG A 10 19.47 2.72 -15.12
CA ARG A 10 18.17 2.52 -14.48
C ARG A 10 17.94 1.01 -14.44
N TYR A 11 18.27 0.38 -13.32
CA TYR A 11 17.85 -0.99 -13.08
C TYR A 11 16.32 -1.00 -13.05
N GLU A 12 15.71 -1.80 -13.92
CA GLU A 12 14.26 -1.92 -14.01
C GLU A 12 13.76 -3.00 -13.06
N TYR A 13 12.58 -2.78 -12.49
CA TYR A 13 11.88 -3.74 -11.63
C TYR A 13 10.52 -4.10 -12.24
N PRO A 14 9.96 -5.28 -11.94
CA PRO A 14 8.64 -5.67 -12.39
C PRO A 14 7.54 -4.76 -11.82
N ALA A 15 6.61 -4.29 -12.66
CA ALA A 15 5.54 -3.37 -12.25
C ALA A 15 4.63 -3.95 -11.15
N HIS A 16 4.46 -5.28 -11.10
CA HIS A 16 3.63 -5.94 -10.08
C HIS A 16 4.23 -5.92 -8.67
N TRP A 17 5.45 -5.39 -8.50
CA TRP A 17 6.02 -5.11 -7.17
C TRP A 17 5.40 -3.87 -6.52
N GLU A 18 4.64 -3.07 -7.26
CA GLU A 18 3.87 -1.96 -6.69
C GLU A 18 2.48 -2.45 -6.25
N ALA A 19 2.09 -2.12 -5.02
CA ALA A 19 0.80 -2.54 -4.48
C ALA A 19 0.22 -1.55 -3.47
N ASP A 20 -1.10 -1.38 -3.47
CA ASP A 20 -1.83 -0.69 -2.40
C ASP A 20 -2.17 -1.69 -1.29
N VAL A 21 -1.84 -1.32 -0.05
CA VAL A 21 -2.15 -2.10 1.14
C VAL A 21 -3.10 -1.35 2.06
N VAL A 22 -4.05 -2.08 2.64
CA VAL A 22 -4.94 -1.56 3.69
C VAL A 22 -4.30 -1.83 5.05
N LEU A 23 -4.11 -0.77 5.83
CA LEU A 23 -3.54 -0.79 7.17
C LEU A 23 -4.58 -1.21 8.21
N ARG A 24 -4.14 -1.50 9.43
CA ARG A 24 -5.01 -1.98 10.52
C ARG A 24 -6.11 -1.01 10.92
N ASP A 25 -5.89 0.28 10.68
CA ASP A 25 -6.85 1.36 10.95
C ASP A 25 -7.78 1.65 9.77
N GLY A 26 -7.69 0.89 8.68
CA GLY A 26 -8.48 1.09 7.47
C GLY A 26 -7.90 2.11 6.48
N GLY A 27 -6.83 2.83 6.84
CA GLY A 27 -6.11 3.69 5.91
C GLY A 27 -5.38 2.89 4.83
N THR A 28 -5.03 3.53 3.72
CA THR A 28 -4.27 2.90 2.63
C THR A 28 -2.84 3.43 2.57
N ALA A 29 -1.91 2.59 2.12
CA ALA A 29 -0.55 2.98 1.77
C ALA A 29 -0.11 2.28 0.48
N ARG A 30 0.67 2.97 -0.35
CA ARG A 30 1.27 2.40 -1.56
C ARG A 30 2.66 1.88 -1.24
N ILE A 31 2.89 0.59 -1.42
CA ILE A 31 4.23 -0.03 -1.40
C ILE A 31 4.78 -0.01 -2.83
N ARG A 32 6.01 0.48 -3.00
CA ARG A 32 6.74 0.45 -4.28
C ARG A 32 8.25 0.39 -4.09
N PRO A 33 9.02 -0.03 -5.11
CA PRO A 33 10.47 0.08 -5.08
C PRO A 33 10.98 1.51 -4.91
N ILE A 34 12.08 1.65 -4.18
CA ILE A 34 12.80 2.92 -4.01
C ILE A 34 13.66 3.14 -5.25
N THR A 35 13.50 4.31 -5.86
CA THR A 35 14.17 4.72 -7.09
C THR A 35 15.27 5.74 -6.79
N VAL A 36 16.11 6.03 -7.80
CA VAL A 36 17.18 7.03 -7.71
C VAL A 36 16.63 8.45 -7.47
N ASP A 37 15.38 8.71 -7.88
CA ASP A 37 14.70 10.00 -7.74
C ASP A 37 14.12 10.22 -6.33
N ASP A 38 14.19 9.21 -5.45
CA ASP A 38 13.62 9.27 -4.10
C ASP A 38 14.60 9.81 -3.03
N ALA A 39 15.77 10.31 -3.43
CA ALA A 39 16.81 10.80 -2.50
C ALA A 39 16.27 11.85 -1.53
N ASP A 40 15.57 12.87 -2.04
CA ASP A 40 15.01 13.95 -1.21
C ASP A 40 13.87 13.44 -0.31
N ARG A 41 13.02 12.54 -0.82
CA ARG A 41 11.94 11.90 -0.05
C ARG A 41 12.50 11.06 1.09
N LEU A 42 13.58 10.33 0.85
CA LEU A 42 14.25 9.51 1.86
C LEU A 42 14.83 10.37 2.97
N VAL A 43 15.49 11.49 2.62
CA VAL A 43 16.03 12.43 3.61
C VAL A 43 14.90 13.04 4.43
N HIS A 44 13.83 13.51 3.79
CA HIS A 44 12.68 14.08 4.49
C HIS A 44 12.01 13.08 5.45
N PHE A 45 11.79 11.84 4.99
CA PHE A 45 11.30 10.75 5.84
C PHE A 45 12.19 10.51 7.04
N TYR A 46 13.51 10.51 6.85
CA TYR A 46 14.49 10.24 7.89
C TYR A 46 14.52 11.30 9.00
N GLU A 47 14.23 12.56 8.65
CA GLU A 47 14.13 13.66 9.62
C GLU A 47 12.95 13.47 10.59
N GLN A 48 11.89 12.78 10.17
CA GLN A 48 10.70 12.52 10.98
C GLN A 48 10.83 11.27 11.88
N ILE A 49 11.92 10.50 11.74
CA ILE A 49 12.20 9.34 12.61
C ILE A 49 12.84 9.79 13.91
N SER A 50 12.38 9.24 15.04
CA SER A 50 13.01 9.49 16.34
C SER A 50 14.46 8.96 16.41
N ASP A 51 15.29 9.61 17.24
CA ASP A 51 16.67 9.16 17.44
C ASP A 51 16.74 7.74 18.04
N GLU A 52 15.73 7.34 18.82
CA GLU A 52 15.62 5.97 19.35
C GLU A 52 15.39 4.95 18.21
N SER A 53 14.45 5.22 17.31
CA SER A 53 14.19 4.36 16.14
C SER A 53 15.42 4.29 15.21
N LYS A 54 16.17 5.39 15.04
CA LYS A 54 17.45 5.41 14.31
C LYS A 54 18.50 4.58 15.02
N TYR A 55 18.67 4.74 16.33
CA TYR A 55 19.62 3.98 17.13
C TYR A 55 19.36 2.47 17.03
N TYR A 56 18.11 2.03 17.16
CA TYR A 56 17.78 0.61 17.00
C TYR A 56 18.04 0.08 15.59
N ARG A 57 17.96 0.93 14.58
CA ARG A 57 18.18 0.54 13.19
C ARG A 57 19.66 0.42 12.83
N PHE A 58 20.50 1.32 13.33
CA PHE A 58 21.91 1.41 12.95
C PHE A 58 22.88 0.95 14.04
N PHE A 59 22.37 0.57 15.21
CA PHE A 59 23.13 0.17 16.41
C PHE A 59 24.12 1.24 16.90
N ALA A 60 23.93 2.49 16.45
CA ALA A 60 24.73 3.65 16.80
C ALA A 60 23.91 4.94 16.61
N PRO A 61 24.25 6.03 17.31
CA PRO A 61 23.66 7.34 17.05
C PRO A 61 23.88 7.75 15.59
N TYR A 62 22.79 7.85 14.83
CA TYR A 62 22.84 8.16 13.40
C TYR A 62 21.81 9.23 13.00
N PRO A 63 22.00 10.49 13.46
CA PRO A 63 20.95 11.51 13.40
C PRO A 63 20.57 11.94 11.98
N ARG A 64 21.52 11.88 11.03
CA ARG A 64 21.34 12.22 9.62
C ARG A 64 22.03 11.18 8.73
N LEU A 65 21.45 10.93 7.56
CA LEU A 65 22.08 10.07 6.54
C LEU A 65 23.25 10.80 5.88
N SER A 66 24.38 10.10 5.71
CA SER A 66 25.47 10.56 4.86
C SER A 66 25.06 10.54 3.39
N ALA A 67 25.70 11.36 2.53
CA ALA A 67 25.46 11.32 1.08
C ALA A 67 25.71 9.92 0.48
N LYS A 68 26.67 9.19 1.04
CA LYS A 68 26.97 7.79 0.66
C LYS A 68 25.80 6.87 0.96
N ASP A 69 25.15 7.02 2.11
CA ASP A 69 24.01 6.17 2.50
C ASP A 69 22.74 6.56 1.76
N VAL A 70 22.49 7.85 1.52
CA VAL A 70 21.38 8.30 0.67
C VAL A 70 21.51 7.66 -0.71
N HIS A 71 22.71 7.70 -1.30
CA HIS A 71 22.98 7.03 -2.57
C HIS A 71 22.76 5.51 -2.48
N ARG A 72 23.37 4.84 -1.49
CA ARG A 72 23.24 3.39 -1.30
C ARG A 72 21.78 2.93 -1.09
N PHE A 73 20.96 3.72 -0.40
CA PHE A 73 19.57 3.39 -0.07
C PHE A 73 18.56 3.81 -1.15
N THR A 74 19.02 4.45 -2.22
CA THR A 74 18.19 4.78 -3.39
C THR A 74 18.63 4.06 -4.65
N HIS A 75 19.85 3.51 -4.66
CA HIS A 75 20.43 2.80 -5.80
C HIS A 75 20.50 1.29 -5.50
N HIS A 76 19.61 0.56 -6.16
CA HIS A 76 19.41 -0.88 -6.03
C HIS A 76 19.54 -1.54 -7.40
N ASP A 77 20.08 -2.76 -7.44
CA ASP A 77 20.12 -3.59 -8.65
C ASP A 77 18.82 -4.38 -8.86
N PHE A 78 17.94 -4.38 -7.84
CA PHE A 78 16.69 -5.14 -7.77
C PHE A 78 16.87 -6.67 -7.92
N VAL A 79 18.07 -7.16 -7.61
CA VAL A 79 18.42 -8.59 -7.64
C VAL A 79 19.03 -9.00 -6.29
N ASP A 80 20.22 -8.50 -6.00
CA ASP A 80 20.92 -8.80 -4.75
C ASP A 80 20.57 -7.79 -3.65
N ARG A 81 20.14 -6.59 -4.03
CA ARG A 81 19.69 -5.54 -3.13
C ARG A 81 18.37 -4.99 -3.62
N VAL A 82 17.35 -5.05 -2.78
CA VAL A 82 16.04 -4.45 -3.06
C VAL A 82 15.65 -3.56 -1.89
N GLY A 83 15.28 -2.32 -2.18
CA GLY A 83 14.63 -1.41 -1.25
C GLY A 83 13.22 -1.08 -1.70
N LEU A 84 12.25 -1.16 -0.78
CA LEU A 84 10.87 -0.76 -0.97
C LEU A 84 10.51 0.34 0.04
N ALA A 85 9.60 1.23 -0.35
CA ALA A 85 9.00 2.22 0.53
C ALA A 85 7.48 2.03 0.58
N ALA A 86 6.91 2.25 1.76
CA ALA A 86 5.49 2.48 1.93
C ALA A 86 5.23 3.99 1.94
N THR A 87 4.24 4.43 1.16
CA THR A 87 3.93 5.84 0.96
C THR A 87 2.47 6.17 1.24
N VAL A 88 2.21 7.35 1.80
CA VAL A 88 0.87 7.91 2.02
C VAL A 88 0.89 9.35 1.50
N GLY A 89 -0.01 9.69 0.58
CA GLY A 89 0.01 11.00 -0.07
C GLY A 89 1.30 11.29 -0.86
N GLY A 90 2.01 10.24 -1.32
CA GLY A 90 3.30 10.37 -2.01
C GLY A 90 4.53 10.49 -1.10
N GLU A 91 4.33 10.64 0.21
CA GLU A 91 5.42 10.76 1.19
C GLU A 91 5.77 9.41 1.80
N PHE A 92 7.06 9.18 2.05
CA PHE A 92 7.55 7.96 2.67
C PHE A 92 7.13 7.92 4.14
N ILE A 93 6.49 6.83 4.56
CA ILE A 93 6.14 6.58 5.96
C ILE A 93 6.93 5.40 6.57
N ALA A 94 7.50 4.55 5.71
CA ALA A 94 8.36 3.45 6.08
C ALA A 94 9.19 2.96 4.90
N THR A 95 10.31 2.29 5.19
CA THR A 95 11.16 1.61 4.21
C THR A 95 11.49 0.20 4.69
N VAL A 96 11.66 -0.74 3.76
CA VAL A 96 12.19 -2.08 4.01
C VAL A 96 13.18 -2.42 2.91
N ARG A 97 14.22 -3.18 3.25
CA ARG A 97 15.15 -3.70 2.26
C ARG A 97 15.64 -5.09 2.62
N TYR A 98 16.12 -5.79 1.59
CA TYR A 98 17.04 -6.90 1.79
C TYR A 98 18.36 -6.64 1.07
N ASP A 99 19.45 -7.17 1.63
CA ASP A 99 20.77 -7.26 1.01
C ASP A 99 21.18 -8.76 1.02
N ARG A 100 21.45 -9.38 -0.14
CA ARG A 100 21.88 -10.78 -0.24
C ARG A 100 23.26 -10.96 0.38
N ILE A 101 23.39 -12.00 1.20
CA ILE A 101 24.62 -12.30 1.94
C ILE A 101 25.11 -13.73 1.69
N GLY A 102 26.42 -13.93 1.73
CA GLY A 102 27.04 -15.24 1.73
C GLY A 102 27.20 -15.82 3.15
N ALA A 103 27.81 -17.00 3.25
CA ALA A 103 27.99 -17.72 4.52
C ALA A 103 28.77 -16.93 5.62
N GLY A 104 29.46 -15.85 5.24
CA GLY A 104 30.20 -14.97 6.16
C GLY A 104 29.58 -13.58 6.36
N GLY A 105 28.32 -13.35 5.95
CA GLY A 105 27.64 -12.05 6.10
C GLY A 105 28.09 -10.96 5.10
N ALA A 106 29.07 -11.26 4.24
CA ALA A 106 29.48 -10.34 3.19
C ALA A 106 28.45 -10.30 2.04
N PRO A 107 28.30 -9.15 1.33
CA PRO A 107 27.47 -9.06 0.14
C PRO A 107 27.82 -10.17 -0.86
N ALA A 108 26.79 -10.84 -1.36
CA ALA A 108 26.94 -11.93 -2.31
C ALA A 108 25.94 -11.81 -3.46
N SER A 109 26.20 -12.59 -4.51
CA SER A 109 25.27 -12.82 -5.61
C SER A 109 24.87 -14.30 -5.63
N GLY A 110 23.95 -14.68 -6.52
CA GLY A 110 23.61 -16.09 -6.73
C GLY A 110 24.88 -16.95 -6.94
N PRO A 111 24.96 -18.17 -6.36
CA PRO A 111 23.85 -18.99 -5.84
C PRO A 111 23.57 -18.84 -4.34
N ALA A 112 24.15 -17.85 -3.64
CA ALA A 112 23.79 -17.60 -2.24
C ALA A 112 22.28 -17.28 -2.13
N ASP A 113 21.59 -17.83 -1.14
CA ASP A 113 20.13 -17.76 -1.02
C ASP A 113 19.65 -17.17 0.32
N GLU A 114 20.57 -16.60 1.10
CA GLU A 114 20.28 -15.87 2.33
C GLU A 114 20.35 -14.36 2.09
N ALA A 115 19.48 -13.59 2.73
CA ALA A 115 19.54 -12.14 2.74
C ALA A 115 19.28 -11.55 4.12
N GLU A 116 19.97 -10.47 4.44
CA GLU A 116 19.68 -9.65 5.60
C GLU A 116 18.52 -8.72 5.31
N VAL A 117 17.49 -8.74 6.15
CA VAL A 117 16.32 -7.87 6.04
C VAL A 117 16.35 -6.80 7.11
N ALA A 118 16.01 -5.57 6.74
CA ALA A 118 15.89 -4.48 7.69
C ALA A 118 14.86 -3.45 7.23
N PHE A 119 14.15 -2.85 8.19
CA PHE A 119 13.13 -1.85 7.91
C PHE A 119 13.18 -0.70 8.92
N LEU A 120 12.50 0.40 8.56
CA LEU A 120 12.35 1.59 9.40
C LEU A 120 10.95 2.17 9.18
N VAL A 121 10.24 2.52 10.25
CA VAL A 121 8.87 3.07 10.20
C VAL A 121 8.83 4.36 11.00
N GLN A 122 8.20 5.40 10.47
CA GLN A 122 7.92 6.63 11.21
C GLN A 122 7.14 6.35 12.49
N ASP A 123 7.57 6.97 13.59
CA ASP A 123 6.98 6.76 14.91
C ASP A 123 5.47 7.03 14.91
N ALA A 124 5.02 8.07 14.20
CA ALA A 124 3.60 8.40 14.03
C ALA A 124 2.78 7.33 13.26
N HIS A 125 3.44 6.44 12.51
CA HIS A 125 2.84 5.38 11.71
C HIS A 125 3.04 3.97 12.31
N GLN A 126 3.67 3.86 13.48
CA GLN A 126 3.81 2.58 14.18
C GLN A 126 2.45 2.08 14.70
N GLY A 127 2.34 0.77 14.94
CA GLY A 127 1.10 0.13 15.42
C GLY A 127 0.00 -0.05 14.35
N ARG A 128 0.12 0.61 13.20
CA ARG A 128 -0.85 0.53 12.07
C ARG A 128 -0.68 -0.70 11.18
N GLY A 129 0.30 -1.57 11.46
CA GLY A 129 0.58 -2.78 10.68
C GLY A 129 1.50 -2.57 9.46
N VAL A 130 2.06 -1.37 9.27
CA VAL A 130 2.94 -1.01 8.14
C VAL A 130 4.14 -1.95 8.03
N ALA A 131 4.83 -2.23 9.14
CA ALA A 131 5.99 -3.12 9.16
C ALA A 131 5.65 -4.55 8.71
N SER A 132 4.52 -5.09 9.18
CA SER A 132 4.06 -6.43 8.79
C SER A 132 3.74 -6.49 7.28
N ALA A 133 3.07 -5.48 6.75
CA ALA A 133 2.79 -5.39 5.31
C ALA A 133 4.09 -5.32 4.49
N LEU A 134 5.06 -4.51 4.93
CA LEU A 134 6.37 -4.40 4.27
C LEU A 134 7.18 -5.71 4.31
N LEU A 135 7.22 -6.40 5.47
CA LEU A 135 7.93 -7.68 5.62
C LEU A 135 7.34 -8.78 4.74
N GLU A 136 6.02 -8.80 4.59
CA GLU A 136 5.36 -9.73 3.71
C GLU A 136 5.65 -9.43 2.23
N HIS A 137 5.59 -8.15 1.85
CA HIS A 137 5.82 -7.73 0.48
C HIS A 137 7.28 -7.96 0.04
N ILE A 138 8.24 -7.63 0.90
CA ILE A 138 9.66 -7.87 0.62
C ILE A 138 9.96 -9.37 0.55
N ALA A 139 9.25 -10.22 1.30
CA ALA A 139 9.38 -11.68 1.20
C ALA A 139 8.88 -12.21 -0.14
N ALA A 140 7.75 -11.70 -0.67
CA ALA A 140 7.29 -12.06 -2.00
C ALA A 140 8.31 -11.67 -3.08
N VAL A 141 8.85 -10.45 -3.01
CA VAL A 141 9.90 -9.95 -3.91
C VAL A 141 11.16 -10.80 -3.84
N ALA A 142 11.62 -11.14 -2.63
CA ALA A 142 12.83 -11.92 -2.43
C ALA A 142 12.72 -13.36 -2.96
N ARG A 143 11.52 -13.97 -2.88
CA ARG A 143 11.26 -15.30 -3.49
C ARG A 143 11.45 -15.27 -5.00
N GLU A 144 10.97 -14.24 -5.68
CA GLU A 144 11.18 -14.07 -7.12
C GLU A 144 12.66 -13.89 -7.51
N ARG A 145 13.51 -13.55 -6.53
CA ARG A 145 14.97 -13.42 -6.70
C ARG A 145 15.75 -14.60 -6.11
N GLY A 146 15.07 -15.69 -5.78
CA GLY A 146 15.71 -16.94 -5.32
C GLY A 146 16.28 -16.87 -3.91
N ILE A 147 15.83 -15.92 -3.08
CA ILE A 147 16.15 -15.91 -1.64
C ILE A 147 15.26 -16.95 -0.95
N ARG A 148 15.87 -17.81 -0.16
CA ARG A 148 15.20 -18.87 0.61
C ARG A 148 15.17 -18.60 2.10
N ARG A 149 16.03 -17.70 2.62
CA ARG A 149 16.05 -17.35 4.03
C ARG A 149 16.29 -15.86 4.23
N PHE A 150 15.52 -15.27 5.12
CA PHE A 150 15.85 -13.98 5.70
C PHE A 150 16.50 -14.13 7.07
N ALA A 151 17.49 -13.30 7.31
CA ALA A 151 18.07 -13.05 8.62
C ALA A 151 17.83 -11.59 9.02
N ALA A 152 17.50 -11.35 10.28
CA ALA A 152 17.38 -10.01 10.85
C ALA A 152 18.14 -9.96 12.17
N GLU A 153 18.85 -8.87 12.38
CA GLU A 153 19.53 -8.59 13.65
C GLU A 153 18.81 -7.46 14.37
N VAL A 154 18.52 -7.69 15.65
CA VAL A 154 17.76 -6.74 16.47
C VAL A 154 18.43 -6.62 17.83
N LEU A 155 18.59 -5.39 18.34
CA LEU A 155 19.09 -5.18 19.70
C LEU A 155 18.12 -5.79 20.73
N PRO A 156 18.60 -6.48 21.78
CA PRO A 156 17.75 -7.11 22.80
C PRO A 156 16.77 -6.14 23.48
N ALA A 157 17.13 -4.85 23.58
CA ALA A 157 16.27 -3.81 24.13
C ALA A 157 15.02 -3.53 23.27
N ASN A 158 15.06 -3.83 21.96
CA ASN A 158 13.99 -3.53 21.03
C ASN A 158 12.93 -4.65 20.96
N ASN A 159 12.27 -4.87 22.10
CA ASN A 159 11.23 -5.90 22.25
C ASN A 159 10.06 -5.72 21.28
N LYS A 160 9.74 -4.48 20.90
CA LYS A 160 8.68 -4.18 19.91
C LYS A 160 9.03 -4.80 18.55
N MET A 161 10.26 -4.63 18.08
CA MET A 161 10.71 -5.19 16.81
C MET A 161 10.83 -6.71 16.84
N ILE A 162 11.34 -7.28 17.94
CA ILE A 162 11.35 -8.74 18.14
C ILE A 162 9.92 -9.29 17.99
N LYS A 163 8.93 -8.63 18.61
CA LYS A 163 7.53 -9.02 18.46
C LYS A 163 7.04 -8.93 17.00
N VAL A 164 7.37 -7.86 16.27
CA VAL A 164 6.96 -7.72 14.86
C VAL A 164 7.52 -8.85 13.99
N PHE A 165 8.79 -9.20 14.16
CA PHE A 165 9.40 -10.33 13.44
C PHE A 165 8.75 -11.67 13.83
N THR A 166 8.55 -11.93 15.13
CA THR A 166 7.88 -13.14 15.60
C THR A 166 6.43 -13.24 15.07
N ASP A 167 5.67 -12.14 15.08
CA ASP A 167 4.31 -12.06 14.52
C ASP A 167 4.31 -12.31 12.99
N ALA A 168 5.41 -11.97 12.31
CA ALA A 168 5.62 -12.23 10.88
C ALA A 168 6.13 -13.66 10.60
N GLY A 169 6.29 -14.50 11.62
CA GLY A 169 6.68 -15.91 11.49
C GLY A 169 8.18 -16.18 11.62
N TYR A 170 8.99 -15.18 12.00
CA TYR A 170 10.42 -15.39 12.25
C TYR A 170 10.63 -16.21 13.52
N THR A 171 11.64 -17.06 13.49
CA THR A 171 12.08 -17.84 14.65
C THR A 171 13.33 -17.21 15.23
N GLN A 172 13.37 -17.09 16.56
CA GLN A 172 14.53 -16.58 17.25
C GLN A 172 15.60 -17.68 17.32
N LYS A 173 16.79 -17.40 16.80
CA LYS A 173 17.98 -18.19 17.13
C LYS A 173 18.77 -17.45 18.18
N ARG A 174 19.17 -18.16 19.24
CA ARG A 174 20.03 -17.58 20.27
C ARG A 174 21.45 -17.47 19.72
N SER A 175 21.82 -16.29 19.21
CA SER A 175 23.22 -15.90 19.00
C SER A 175 23.76 -15.37 20.32
N PHE A 176 24.73 -16.08 20.91
CA PHE A 176 25.34 -15.70 22.19
C PHE A 176 26.62 -14.84 22.02
N GLU A 177 27.03 -14.52 20.79
CA GLU A 177 28.35 -13.93 20.53
C GLU A 177 28.39 -12.40 20.42
N ASP A 178 27.32 -11.69 20.01
CA ASP A 178 27.48 -10.28 19.57
C ASP A 178 26.52 -9.26 20.21
N GLY A 179 25.82 -9.61 21.29
CA GLY A 179 24.89 -8.67 21.96
C GLY A 179 23.67 -8.28 21.11
N VAL A 180 23.43 -8.97 20.00
CA VAL A 180 22.25 -8.86 19.13
C VAL A 180 21.43 -10.14 19.17
N VAL A 181 20.13 -10.01 18.92
CA VAL A 181 19.20 -11.13 18.70
C VAL A 181 19.09 -11.37 17.19
N ARG A 182 19.54 -12.54 16.73
CA ARG A 182 19.32 -12.99 15.35
C ARG A 182 17.95 -13.69 15.21
N LEU A 183 17.15 -13.22 14.26
CA LEU A 183 15.87 -13.81 13.87
C LEU A 183 15.96 -14.32 12.44
N GLU A 184 15.42 -15.51 12.18
CA GLU A 184 15.45 -16.12 10.85
C GLU A 184 14.04 -16.50 10.39
N LEU A 185 13.77 -16.30 9.11
CA LEU A 185 12.56 -16.75 8.43
C LEU A 185 12.93 -17.53 7.18
N ASP A 186 12.53 -18.80 7.12
CA ASP A 186 12.58 -19.56 5.87
C ASP A 186 11.45 -19.08 4.95
N LEU A 187 11.83 -18.65 3.75
CA LEU A 187 10.94 -18.16 2.70
C LEU A 187 10.42 -19.28 1.80
N GLU A 188 10.91 -20.52 1.98
CA GLU A 188 10.46 -21.67 1.20
C GLU A 188 8.91 -21.72 1.18
N PRO A 189 8.32 -21.95 0.01
CA PRO A 189 6.89 -22.05 -0.08
C PRO A 189 6.48 -23.33 0.62
N THR A 190 5.86 -23.20 1.80
CA THR A 190 4.88 -24.22 2.17
C THR A 190 3.77 -24.15 1.12
N ASP A 191 3.17 -25.28 0.73
CA ASP A 191 1.98 -25.29 -0.15
C ASP A 191 0.88 -24.34 0.36
N ARG A 192 0.87 -24.13 1.68
CA ARG A 192 0.04 -23.17 2.41
C ARG A 192 0.36 -21.69 2.09
N ALA A 193 1.63 -21.34 1.84
CA ALA A 193 2.07 -19.99 1.49
C ALA A 193 1.71 -19.62 0.04
N LEU A 194 1.84 -20.57 -0.91
CA LEU A 194 1.36 -20.40 -2.29
C LEU A 194 -0.17 -20.22 -2.33
N ALA A 195 -0.90 -21.02 -1.55
CA ALA A 195 -2.35 -20.87 -1.40
C ALA A 195 -2.74 -19.55 -0.72
N VAL A 196 -1.94 -19.06 0.24
CA VAL A 196 -2.17 -17.76 0.89
C VAL A 196 -1.84 -16.59 -0.04
N GLN A 197 -0.82 -16.71 -0.88
CA GLN A 197 -0.47 -15.69 -1.88
C GLN A 197 -1.57 -15.57 -2.94
N HIS A 198 -2.02 -16.69 -3.52
CA HIS A 198 -3.18 -16.70 -4.42
C HIS A 198 -4.46 -16.21 -3.72
N ALA A 199 -4.69 -16.57 -2.45
CA ALA A 199 -5.84 -16.09 -1.68
C ALA A 199 -5.72 -14.64 -1.21
N ARG A 200 -4.53 -14.01 -1.29
CA ARG A 200 -4.31 -12.58 -0.98
C ARG A 200 -4.40 -11.73 -2.24
N GLU A 201 -3.87 -12.20 -3.36
CA GLU A 201 -4.15 -11.65 -4.69
C GLU A 201 -5.66 -11.63 -4.94
N GLN A 202 -6.34 -12.77 -4.72
CA GLN A 202 -7.80 -12.83 -4.81
C GLN A 202 -8.53 -11.96 -3.78
N ARG A 203 -7.99 -11.70 -2.58
CA ARG A 203 -8.64 -10.82 -1.59
C ARG A 203 -8.44 -9.34 -1.87
N ALA A 204 -7.27 -8.94 -2.39
CA ALA A 204 -7.01 -7.57 -2.81
C ALA A 204 -7.83 -7.22 -4.05
N GLU A 205 -7.90 -8.14 -5.02
CA GLU A 205 -8.78 -8.04 -6.19
C GLU A 205 -10.26 -8.08 -5.77
N ALA A 206 -10.67 -9.06 -4.94
CA ALA A 206 -12.05 -9.16 -4.49
C ALA A 206 -12.46 -7.92 -3.68
N ARG A 207 -11.60 -7.33 -2.85
CA ARG A 207 -11.92 -6.07 -2.15
C ARG A 207 -12.00 -4.87 -3.09
N SER A 208 -11.15 -4.82 -4.12
CA SER A 208 -11.19 -3.77 -5.14
C SER A 208 -12.49 -3.81 -5.97
N VAL A 209 -13.08 -4.99 -6.13
CA VAL A 209 -14.36 -5.18 -6.86
C VAL A 209 -15.56 -5.36 -5.90
N GLN A 210 -15.34 -5.56 -4.60
CA GLN A 210 -16.40 -5.81 -3.61
C GLN A 210 -17.43 -4.68 -3.59
N ARG A 211 -16.97 -3.43 -3.69
CA ARG A 211 -17.86 -2.27 -3.72
C ARG A 211 -18.66 -2.14 -5.01
N LEU A 212 -18.21 -2.79 -6.09
CA LEU A 212 -18.98 -2.91 -7.33
C LEU A 212 -20.01 -4.05 -7.24
N LEU A 213 -19.69 -5.15 -6.56
CA LEU A 213 -20.52 -6.38 -6.55
C LEU A 213 -21.52 -6.45 -5.39
N ALA A 214 -21.17 -5.90 -4.23
CA ALA A 214 -21.98 -5.94 -3.02
C ALA A 214 -21.84 -4.62 -2.20
N PRO A 215 -22.21 -3.47 -2.78
CA PRO A 215 -22.20 -2.20 -2.05
C PRO A 215 -23.25 -2.20 -0.92
N GLY A 216 -22.90 -1.63 0.23
CA GLY A 216 -23.84 -1.31 1.30
C GLY A 216 -24.57 0.02 1.09
N SER A 217 -24.04 0.88 0.20
CA SER A 217 -24.71 2.09 -0.26
C SER A 217 -24.44 2.44 -1.72
N VAL A 218 -25.46 2.90 -2.45
CA VAL A 218 -25.37 3.25 -3.87
C VAL A 218 -25.91 4.66 -4.11
N ALA A 219 -25.13 5.49 -4.81
CA ALA A 219 -25.58 6.77 -5.35
C ALA A 219 -25.75 6.67 -6.87
N VAL A 220 -26.97 6.90 -7.37
CA VAL A 220 -27.23 6.98 -8.80
C VAL A 220 -27.19 8.45 -9.22
N ILE A 221 -26.20 8.81 -10.04
CA ILE A 221 -25.93 10.17 -10.48
C ILE A 221 -26.50 10.38 -11.88
N GLY A 222 -27.21 11.49 -12.09
CA GLY A 222 -27.92 11.75 -13.34
C GLY A 222 -29.36 11.23 -13.36
N VAL A 223 -29.97 11.04 -12.19
CA VAL A 223 -31.37 10.62 -12.08
C VAL A 223 -32.27 11.75 -12.60
N GLY A 224 -32.86 11.54 -13.78
CA GLY A 224 -33.81 12.48 -14.37
C GLY A 224 -35.15 12.52 -13.61
N ARG A 225 -35.87 13.64 -13.74
CA ARG A 225 -37.24 13.78 -13.20
C ARG A 225 -38.30 13.10 -14.08
N ALA A 226 -38.06 13.03 -15.39
CA ALA A 226 -38.96 12.38 -16.34
C ALA A 226 -38.65 10.88 -16.42
N PRO A 227 -39.67 10.01 -16.58
CA PRO A 227 -39.47 8.59 -16.82
C PRO A 227 -38.63 8.33 -18.09
N GLY A 228 -37.80 7.28 -18.08
CA GLY A 228 -37.09 6.78 -19.27
C GLY A 228 -35.63 7.22 -19.45
N GLY A 229 -35.09 8.11 -18.61
CA GLY A 229 -33.66 8.42 -18.61
C GLY A 229 -32.82 7.29 -17.99
N VAL A 230 -31.58 7.09 -18.46
CA VAL A 230 -30.68 6.02 -17.99
C VAL A 230 -30.56 5.99 -16.46
N GLY A 231 -30.26 7.14 -15.83
CA GLY A 231 -30.15 7.22 -14.37
C GLY A 231 -31.46 6.88 -13.65
N ARG A 232 -32.61 7.25 -14.22
CA ARG A 232 -33.93 6.92 -13.64
C ARG A 232 -34.23 5.42 -13.75
N SER A 233 -33.89 4.80 -14.88
CA SER A 233 -34.02 3.35 -15.08
C SER A 233 -33.10 2.54 -14.17
N VAL A 234 -31.85 2.97 -13.99
CA VAL A 234 -30.91 2.33 -13.06
C VAL A 234 -31.44 2.40 -11.63
N LEU A 235 -31.90 3.58 -11.19
CA LEU A 235 -32.48 3.75 -9.86
C LEU A 235 -33.68 2.82 -9.63
N ALA A 236 -34.61 2.77 -10.60
CA ALA A 236 -35.76 1.89 -10.54
C ALA A 236 -35.35 0.41 -10.49
N ASN A 237 -34.41 -0.02 -11.33
CA ASN A 237 -33.96 -1.41 -11.35
C ASN A 237 -33.32 -1.85 -10.03
N ILE A 238 -32.49 -1.01 -9.41
CA ILE A 238 -31.84 -1.32 -8.12
C ILE A 238 -32.91 -1.46 -7.02
N ARG A 239 -33.87 -0.53 -6.98
CA ARG A 239 -34.96 -0.56 -6.00
C ARG A 239 -35.86 -1.78 -6.19
N ASP A 240 -36.28 -2.04 -7.42
CA ASP A 240 -37.23 -3.10 -7.75
C ASP A 240 -36.59 -4.50 -7.62
N ALA A 241 -35.26 -4.59 -7.69
CA ALA A 241 -34.49 -5.79 -7.36
C ALA A 241 -34.42 -6.09 -5.84
N GLY A 242 -34.96 -5.21 -5.00
CA GLY A 242 -35.00 -5.40 -3.55
C GLY A 242 -33.68 -5.07 -2.83
N TYR A 243 -32.92 -4.10 -3.32
CA TYR A 243 -31.69 -3.66 -2.66
C TYR A 243 -31.96 -3.16 -1.24
N GLU A 244 -31.31 -3.79 -0.25
CA GLU A 244 -31.52 -3.50 1.18
C GLU A 244 -30.58 -2.41 1.75
N GLY A 245 -29.58 -1.97 0.96
CA GLY A 245 -28.64 -0.93 1.37
C GLY A 245 -29.18 0.49 1.19
N SER A 246 -28.37 1.49 1.56
CA SER A 246 -28.75 2.89 1.38
C SER A 246 -28.70 3.28 -0.10
N LEU A 247 -29.81 3.78 -0.64
CA LEU A 247 -29.90 4.23 -2.02
C LEU A 247 -30.07 5.75 -2.06
N TYR A 248 -29.36 6.42 -2.96
CA TYR A 248 -29.39 7.87 -3.11
C TYR A 248 -29.58 8.26 -4.57
N ALA A 249 -30.44 9.24 -4.82
CA ALA A 249 -30.61 9.85 -6.14
C ALA A 249 -29.86 11.18 -6.19
N VAL A 250 -28.97 11.36 -7.17
CA VAL A 250 -28.16 12.57 -7.29
C VAL A 250 -28.39 13.24 -8.64
N ASN A 251 -28.75 14.53 -8.63
CA ASN A 251 -28.82 15.35 -9.83
C ASN A 251 -28.72 16.84 -9.52
N LYS A 252 -27.74 17.53 -10.12
CA LYS A 252 -27.53 18.98 -9.98
C LYS A 252 -28.74 19.82 -10.38
N ALA A 253 -29.62 19.29 -11.23
CA ALA A 253 -30.83 19.96 -11.71
C ALA A 253 -32.05 19.78 -10.78
N PHE A 254 -31.93 19.05 -9.66
CA PHE A 254 -33.03 18.95 -8.70
C PHE A 254 -33.32 20.29 -8.02
N PRO A 255 -34.59 20.67 -7.80
CA PRO A 255 -34.97 21.82 -6.98
C PRO A 255 -34.34 21.74 -5.58
N GLU A 256 -34.11 22.88 -4.92
CA GLU A 256 -33.51 22.92 -3.58
C GLU A 256 -34.40 22.30 -2.50
N ASP A 257 -35.72 22.32 -2.71
CA ASP A 257 -36.73 21.77 -1.80
C ASP A 257 -37.04 20.29 -2.05
N LEU A 258 -36.41 19.67 -3.05
CA LEU A 258 -36.65 18.26 -3.36
C LEU A 258 -35.84 17.36 -2.43
N THR A 259 -36.53 16.66 -1.53
CA THR A 259 -35.91 15.76 -0.55
C THR A 259 -35.86 14.30 -0.99
N GLU A 260 -36.74 13.87 -1.91
CA GLU A 260 -36.81 12.49 -2.37
C GLU A 260 -37.29 12.33 -3.82
N VAL A 261 -36.90 11.21 -4.43
CA VAL A 261 -37.32 10.75 -5.75
C VAL A 261 -37.70 9.27 -5.65
N ASP A 262 -38.95 8.92 -5.95
CA ASP A 262 -39.43 7.53 -5.91
C ASP A 262 -39.22 6.82 -4.56
N GLY A 263 -39.29 7.59 -3.46
CA GLY A 263 -39.03 7.13 -2.09
C GLY A 263 -37.55 7.01 -1.72
N VAL A 264 -36.65 7.53 -2.57
CA VAL A 264 -35.19 7.53 -2.38
C VAL A 264 -34.72 8.94 -2.06
N ALA A 265 -33.87 9.10 -1.05
CA ALA A 265 -33.31 10.41 -0.68
C ALA A 265 -32.60 11.07 -1.87
N ALA A 266 -32.90 12.35 -2.11
CA ALA A 266 -32.45 13.10 -3.27
C ALA A 266 -31.46 14.20 -2.87
N TYR A 267 -30.36 14.28 -3.62
CA TYR A 267 -29.30 15.26 -3.41
C TYR A 267 -28.91 15.94 -4.71
N ARG A 268 -28.47 17.20 -4.63
CA ARG A 268 -27.99 17.94 -5.80
C ARG A 268 -26.54 17.59 -6.15
N CYS A 269 -25.73 17.26 -5.15
CA CYS A 269 -24.35 16.83 -5.31
C CYS A 269 -24.09 15.58 -4.44
N VAL A 270 -23.21 14.69 -4.91
CA VAL A 270 -22.81 13.51 -4.12
C VAL A 270 -22.12 13.90 -2.83
N ARG A 271 -21.47 15.07 -2.80
CA ARG A 271 -20.80 15.61 -1.61
C ARG A 271 -21.77 15.95 -0.47
N ASP A 272 -23.04 16.18 -0.80
CA ASP A 272 -24.08 16.52 0.17
C ASP A 272 -24.72 15.27 0.80
N VAL A 273 -24.37 14.06 0.32
CA VAL A 273 -24.94 12.81 0.81
C VAL A 273 -24.46 12.57 2.24
N GLU A 274 -25.43 12.44 3.15
CA GLU A 274 -25.19 12.12 4.55
C GLU A 274 -24.91 10.62 4.71
N GLY A 275 -23.63 10.27 4.87
CA GLY A 275 -23.17 8.90 5.06
C GLY A 275 -22.20 8.43 3.97
N PRO A 276 -21.64 7.21 4.11
CA PRO A 276 -20.70 6.67 3.13
C PRO A 276 -21.41 6.30 1.83
N VAL A 277 -20.74 6.49 0.69
CA VAL A 277 -21.18 6.01 -0.62
C VAL A 277 -20.19 4.96 -1.12
N ASP A 278 -20.61 3.69 -1.14
CA ASP A 278 -19.77 2.58 -1.59
C ASP A 278 -19.64 2.57 -3.12
N LEU A 279 -20.75 2.79 -3.83
CA LEU A 279 -20.83 2.75 -5.30
C LEU A 279 -21.53 3.99 -5.87
N ALA A 280 -20.90 4.67 -6.82
CA ALA A 280 -21.55 5.65 -7.68
C ALA A 280 -21.84 5.07 -9.07
N VAL A 281 -23.09 5.12 -9.51
CA VAL A 281 -23.49 4.82 -10.90
C VAL A 281 -23.73 6.13 -11.64
N VAL A 282 -22.88 6.44 -12.61
CA VAL A 282 -22.78 7.74 -13.27
C VAL A 282 -23.49 7.71 -14.62
N ALA A 283 -24.73 8.17 -14.64
CA ALA A 283 -25.56 8.25 -15.84
C ALA A 283 -25.73 9.70 -16.31
N VAL A 284 -24.62 10.38 -16.59
CA VAL A 284 -24.58 11.77 -17.11
C VAL A 284 -23.95 11.82 -18.50
N PRO A 285 -24.17 12.88 -19.29
CA PRO A 285 -23.45 13.09 -20.55
C PRO A 285 -21.93 13.05 -20.36
N ALA A 286 -21.21 12.51 -21.35
CA ALA A 286 -19.77 12.22 -21.25
C ALA A 286 -18.92 13.44 -20.84
N GLU A 287 -19.29 14.64 -21.28
CA GLU A 287 -18.63 15.90 -20.93
C GLU A 287 -18.70 16.24 -19.43
N HIS A 288 -19.68 15.71 -18.71
CA HIS A 288 -19.87 15.95 -17.27
C HIS A 288 -19.22 14.88 -16.39
N VAL A 289 -18.83 13.74 -16.96
CA VAL A 289 -18.24 12.61 -16.21
C VAL A 289 -16.99 13.03 -15.41
N PRO A 290 -16.00 13.77 -15.95
CA PRO A 290 -14.80 14.12 -15.18
C PRO A 290 -15.11 14.93 -13.92
N ALA A 291 -16.08 15.84 -13.98
CA ALA A 291 -16.48 16.64 -12.83
C ALA A 291 -17.18 15.78 -11.76
N VAL A 292 -18.04 14.85 -12.18
CA VAL A 292 -18.70 13.90 -11.25
C VAL A 292 -17.68 12.98 -10.59
N VAL A 293 -16.70 12.46 -11.36
CA VAL A 293 -15.63 11.61 -10.82
C VAL A 293 -14.81 12.35 -9.77
N ALA A 294 -14.50 13.63 -9.99
CA ALA A 294 -13.81 14.46 -9.00
C ALA A 294 -14.65 14.64 -7.72
N GLU A 295 -15.95 14.93 -7.83
CA GLU A 295 -16.86 15.04 -6.69
C GLU A 295 -16.97 13.72 -5.90
N CYS A 296 -17.01 12.59 -6.59
CA CYS A 296 -16.97 11.26 -5.98
C CYS A 296 -15.66 11.01 -5.22
N GLY A 297 -14.52 11.42 -5.79
CA GLY A 297 -13.22 11.34 -5.14
C GLY A 297 -13.15 12.17 -3.86
N GLU A 298 -13.70 13.39 -3.87
CA GLU A 298 -13.76 14.27 -2.70
C GLU A 298 -14.63 13.71 -1.57
N HIS A 299 -15.76 13.07 -1.89
CA HIS A 299 -16.63 12.44 -0.89
C HIS A 299 -16.06 11.13 -0.33
N GLY A 300 -15.15 10.48 -1.07
CA GLY A 300 -14.53 9.21 -0.68
C GLY A 300 -15.24 7.97 -1.22
N VAL A 301 -15.91 8.10 -2.38
CA VAL A 301 -16.57 6.98 -3.07
C VAL A 301 -15.55 5.91 -3.46
N GLN A 302 -15.88 4.64 -3.17
CA GLN A 302 -14.93 3.52 -3.29
C GLN A 302 -15.08 2.71 -4.59
N GLY A 303 -16.21 2.84 -5.29
CA GLY A 303 -16.46 2.18 -6.57
C GLY A 303 -17.28 3.07 -7.51
N LEU A 304 -17.00 2.99 -8.82
CA LEU A 304 -17.65 3.84 -9.82
C LEU A 304 -17.94 3.07 -11.10
N VAL A 305 -19.16 3.22 -11.63
CA VAL A 305 -19.61 2.67 -12.93
C VAL A 305 -20.09 3.84 -13.78
N VAL A 306 -19.54 4.01 -14.99
CA VAL A 306 -19.92 5.04 -15.97
C VAL A 306 -20.67 4.39 -17.12
#